data_AF-A0A7H4PKG9-F1
#
_entry.id   AF-A0A7H4PKG9-F1
#
_cell.length_a   1.000
_cell.length_b   1.000
_cell.length_c   1.000
_cell.angle_alpha   90.00
_cell.angle_beta   90.00
_cell.angle_gamma   90.00
#
_symmetry.space_group_name_H-M   'P 1'
#
loop_
_entity.id
_entity.type
_entity.pdbx_description
1 polymer ?
#
loop_
_entity_poly.entity_id
_entity_poly.type
_entity_poly.pdbx_seq_one_letter_code
_entity_poly.pdbx_strand_id
1 'polypeptide(L)'
;MRSTCYTQVCREFDEVAVVLNTAGLIDLSWADDPLLRKRIRALLYVWHGGAHGAQAAASLLYGDVTPSGKLVGSIVMSLDDHPASPCWGAEEQNLYQEDIYVGYRYFETFSAQSLQFPFGFGLSYTSFTLQCAQAEALSDQVRATVTVTNNGDRFAGKEVVQIYLQAPQGALGKPTRVLVAFAKTRLLQPGESETLTLSIPLERFASLDDSGATGHPHCYVMEPGLYRLLLGNSVRDLQPLPVDGEAGYSQKALRVLSCHQQVLAPTVPFVRIKPVADGDDGRYQIEWEDVPRREINLRARIEERLPEAITLTGNQGLTLNDVAEGRTTMNAFVAQLSVEELACLVRGEGMCSHKVTPGVASAFGRSGR
;
A
#
# COMPACT_ATOMS: atom_id res chain seq x y z
N MET A 1 13.92 34.22 -17.89
CA MET A 1 13.97 32.92 -17.18
C MET A 1 15.10 32.98 -16.17
N ARG A 2 14.85 32.77 -14.87
CA ARG A 2 15.94 32.65 -13.91
C ARG A 2 16.72 31.38 -14.25
N SER A 3 18.02 31.52 -14.54
CA SER A 3 18.91 30.39 -14.80
C SER A 3 18.97 29.56 -13.52
N THR A 4 18.39 28.36 -13.53
CA THR A 4 18.54 27.41 -12.41
C THR A 4 19.93 26.77 -12.48
N CYS A 5 20.37 26.15 -11.38
CA CYS A 5 21.61 25.36 -11.37
C CYS A 5 21.58 24.26 -12.45
N TYR A 6 20.44 23.56 -12.62
CA TYR A 6 20.26 22.56 -13.66
C TYR A 6 20.50 23.11 -15.07
N THR A 7 19.94 24.30 -15.38
CA THR A 7 20.13 24.95 -16.67
C THR A 7 21.58 25.32 -16.93
N GLN A 8 22.32 25.76 -15.91
CA GLN A 8 23.74 26.09 -16.05
C GLN A 8 24.56 24.84 -16.35
N VAL A 9 24.38 23.77 -15.59
CA VAL A 9 25.09 22.50 -15.81
C VAL A 9 24.77 21.92 -17.19
N CYS A 10 23.50 21.89 -17.59
CA CYS A 10 23.08 21.32 -18.89
C CYS A 10 23.47 22.16 -20.13
N ARG A 11 23.93 23.41 -19.92
CA ARG A 11 24.55 24.21 -21.01
C ARG A 11 25.98 23.78 -21.27
N GLU A 12 26.71 23.42 -20.22
CA GLU A 12 28.13 23.07 -20.28
C GLU A 12 28.36 21.56 -20.47
N PHE A 13 27.43 20.71 -20.04
CA PHE A 13 27.56 19.24 -20.06
C PHE A 13 26.46 18.56 -20.87
N ASP A 14 26.86 17.58 -21.68
CA ASP A 14 25.98 16.86 -22.60
C ASP A 14 25.30 15.63 -21.98
N GLU A 15 25.90 15.09 -20.92
CA GLU A 15 25.47 13.90 -20.21
C GLU A 15 25.43 14.16 -18.70
N VAL A 16 24.23 14.41 -18.19
CA VAL A 16 24.02 14.77 -16.79
C VAL A 16 23.19 13.68 -16.11
N ALA A 17 23.60 13.27 -14.91
CA ALA A 17 22.79 12.45 -14.01
C ALA A 17 22.36 13.31 -12.82
N VAL A 18 21.09 13.23 -12.43
CA VAL A 18 20.57 13.90 -11.24
C VAL A 18 20.22 12.86 -10.18
N VAL A 19 20.81 13.02 -9.00
CA VAL A 19 20.64 12.12 -7.85
C VAL A 19 19.80 12.83 -6.79
N LEU A 20 18.62 12.28 -6.51
CA LEU A 20 17.60 12.84 -5.64
C LEU A 20 17.74 12.23 -4.25
N ASN A 21 18.40 12.97 -3.36
CA ASN A 21 18.50 12.68 -1.92
C ASN A 21 17.38 13.41 -1.18
N THR A 22 16.18 12.83 -1.17
CA THR A 22 14.97 13.43 -0.59
C THR A 22 14.23 12.46 0.31
N ALA A 23 13.48 12.97 1.29
CA ALA A 23 12.65 12.15 2.18
C ALA A 23 11.36 11.63 1.52
N GLY A 24 10.87 12.38 0.53
CA GLY A 24 9.62 12.12 -0.17
C GLY A 24 9.75 12.39 -1.66
N LEU A 25 8.69 12.10 -2.40
CA LEU A 25 8.55 12.51 -3.79
C LEU A 25 8.51 14.04 -3.85
N ILE A 26 9.14 14.60 -4.88
CA ILE A 26 9.16 16.04 -5.15
C ILE A 26 8.69 16.31 -6.57
N ASP A 27 8.46 17.60 -6.88
CA ASP A 27 8.24 18.05 -8.25
C ASP A 27 9.43 17.66 -9.16
N LEU A 28 9.08 17.03 -10.28
CA LEU A 28 9.99 16.64 -11.35
C LEU A 28 9.56 17.19 -12.71
N SER A 29 8.57 18.09 -12.76
CA SER A 29 8.11 18.73 -14.01
C SER A 29 9.23 19.49 -14.73
N TRP A 30 10.21 20.00 -13.98
CA TRP A 30 11.41 20.62 -14.55
C TRP A 30 12.20 19.69 -15.47
N ALA A 31 12.12 18.37 -15.30
CA ALA A 31 12.81 17.40 -16.16
C ALA A 31 12.22 17.34 -17.58
N ASP A 32 11.03 17.92 -17.80
CA ASP A 32 10.40 18.02 -19.12
C ASP A 32 10.78 19.29 -19.88
N ASP A 33 11.55 20.21 -19.28
CA ASP A 33 12.16 21.31 -20.02
C ASP A 33 12.99 20.76 -21.21
N PRO A 34 12.80 21.25 -22.45
CA PRO A 34 13.44 20.66 -23.62
C PRO A 34 14.98 20.60 -23.57
N LEU A 35 15.62 21.59 -22.94
CA LEU A 35 17.08 21.57 -22.77
C LEU A 35 17.47 20.52 -21.73
N LEU A 36 16.80 20.51 -20.57
CA LEU A 36 17.10 19.57 -19.49
C LEU A 36 16.84 18.12 -19.92
N ARG A 37 15.69 17.85 -20.54
CA ARG A 37 15.30 16.53 -21.05
C ARG A 37 16.28 15.97 -22.07
N LYS A 38 16.92 16.83 -22.87
CA LYS A 38 17.93 16.42 -23.85
C LYS A 38 19.28 16.05 -23.21
N ARG A 39 19.61 16.65 -22.06
CA ARG A 39 20.93 16.60 -21.42
C ARG A 39 20.98 15.66 -20.22
N ILE A 40 19.88 15.56 -19.48
CA ILE A 40 19.75 14.69 -18.32
C ILE A 40 19.44 13.28 -18.81
N ARG A 41 20.41 12.38 -18.64
CA ARG A 41 20.34 10.99 -19.10
C ARG A 41 19.88 10.03 -18.01
N ALA A 42 19.96 10.44 -16.74
CA ALA A 42 19.56 9.62 -15.61
C ALA A 42 18.95 10.47 -14.48
N LEU A 43 17.89 9.92 -13.87
CA LEU A 43 17.27 10.40 -12.64
C LEU A 43 17.24 9.24 -11.66
N LEU A 44 17.85 9.42 -10.48
CA LEU A 44 17.95 8.37 -9.46
C LEU A 44 17.49 8.89 -8.10
N TYR A 45 16.40 8.35 -7.57
CA TYR A 45 16.05 8.50 -6.16
C TYR A 45 16.93 7.58 -5.31
N VAL A 46 17.75 8.18 -4.44
CA VAL A 46 18.56 7.45 -3.44
C VAL A 46 17.96 7.51 -2.04
N TRP A 47 16.97 8.37 -1.84
CA TRP A 47 16.28 8.61 -0.56
C TRP A 47 17.26 8.93 0.58
N HIS A 48 16.78 8.94 1.82
CA HIS A 48 17.64 9.05 2.99
C HIS A 48 18.13 7.66 3.44
N GLY A 49 19.33 7.26 3.01
CA GLY A 49 19.91 5.94 3.29
C GLY A 49 20.59 5.77 4.66
N GLY A 50 20.33 6.65 5.62
CA GLY A 50 20.99 6.63 6.94
C GLY A 50 22.51 6.80 6.86
N ALA A 51 23.25 6.28 7.86
CA ALA A 51 24.70 6.48 8.00
C ALA A 51 25.54 5.97 6.81
N HIS A 52 25.03 4.99 6.05
CA HIS A 52 25.70 4.41 4.88
C HIS A 52 25.06 4.81 3.54
N GLY A 53 24.16 5.80 3.55
CA GLY A 53 23.40 6.19 2.35
C GLY A 53 24.28 6.64 1.19
N ALA A 54 25.35 7.40 1.47
CA ALA A 54 26.29 7.84 0.44
C ALA A 54 27.06 6.67 -0.20
N GLN A 55 27.46 5.68 0.60
CA GLN A 55 28.14 4.48 0.10
C GLN A 55 27.19 3.65 -0.78
N ALA A 56 25.94 3.47 -0.36
CA ALA A 56 24.94 2.77 -1.17
C ALA A 56 24.66 3.50 -2.50
N ALA A 57 24.53 4.84 -2.47
CA ALA A 57 24.34 5.64 -3.67
C ALA A 57 25.54 5.52 -4.64
N ALA A 58 26.76 5.54 -4.11
CA ALA A 58 27.97 5.33 -4.92
C ALA A 58 27.97 3.95 -5.59
N SER A 59 27.67 2.87 -4.85
CA SER A 59 27.61 1.51 -5.42
C SER A 59 26.58 1.38 -6.55
N LEU A 60 25.47 2.13 -6.49
CA LEU A 60 24.53 2.20 -7.60
C LEU A 60 25.13 2.94 -8.81
N LEU A 61 25.67 4.14 -8.60
CA LEU A 61 26.21 4.99 -9.67
C LEU A 61 27.40 4.36 -10.41
N TYR A 62 28.26 3.62 -9.69
CA TYR A 62 29.40 2.91 -10.27
C TYR A 62 29.01 1.56 -10.91
N GLY A 63 27.79 1.06 -10.64
CA GLY A 63 27.31 -0.21 -11.16
C GLY A 63 27.80 -1.44 -10.40
N ASP A 64 28.39 -1.27 -9.22
CA ASP A 64 28.69 -2.38 -8.29
C ASP A 64 27.40 -3.11 -7.87
N VAL A 65 26.31 -2.35 -7.77
CA VAL A 65 24.96 -2.87 -7.56
C VAL A 65 24.03 -2.29 -8.60
N THR A 66 23.29 -3.14 -9.30
CA THR A 66 22.26 -2.71 -10.25
C THR A 66 21.01 -2.19 -9.53
N PRO A 67 20.51 -0.98 -9.86
CA PRO A 67 19.25 -0.46 -9.33
C PRO A 67 18.10 -1.43 -9.57
N SER A 68 17.29 -1.66 -8.53
CA SER A 68 16.12 -2.55 -8.60
C SER A 68 14.95 -2.06 -7.74
N GLY A 69 14.99 -0.79 -7.33
CA GLY A 69 13.88 -0.14 -6.63
C GLY A 69 12.73 0.15 -7.59
N LYS A 70 11.50 0.14 -7.06
CA LYS A 70 10.28 0.53 -7.77
C LYS A 70 9.56 1.61 -6.95
N LEU A 71 8.89 2.54 -7.61
CA LEU A 71 8.16 3.62 -6.95
C LEU A 71 7.00 3.07 -6.11
N VAL A 72 6.88 3.56 -4.87
CA VAL A 72 5.78 3.20 -3.95
C VAL A 72 4.62 4.22 -3.97
N GLY A 73 4.75 5.27 -4.78
CA GLY A 73 3.71 6.28 -5.04
C GLY A 73 3.83 6.78 -6.48
N SER A 74 2.77 7.38 -6.99
CA SER A 74 2.77 7.99 -8.33
C SER A 74 3.40 9.38 -8.28
N ILE A 75 4.28 9.69 -9.23
CA ILE A 75 4.80 11.05 -9.42
C ILE A 75 3.88 11.73 -10.43
N VAL A 76 3.26 12.83 -9.98
CA VAL A 76 2.25 13.58 -10.72
C VAL A 76 2.87 14.78 -11.44
N MET A 77 2.25 15.21 -12.54
CA MET A 77 2.66 16.41 -13.27
C MET A 77 2.37 17.68 -12.47
N SER A 78 1.21 17.75 -11.80
CA SER A 78 0.85 18.80 -10.85
C SER A 78 0.31 18.21 -9.55
N LEU A 79 0.58 18.87 -8.42
CA LEU A 79 -0.09 18.53 -7.17
C LEU A 79 -1.60 18.75 -7.25
N ASP A 80 -2.06 19.68 -8.09
CA ASP A 80 -3.49 19.94 -8.30
C ASP A 80 -4.20 18.75 -8.98
N ASP A 81 -3.47 17.86 -9.65
CA ASP A 81 -4.02 16.64 -10.23
C ASP A 81 -4.31 15.55 -9.18
N HIS A 82 -3.78 15.70 -7.95
CA HIS A 82 -3.95 14.70 -6.91
C HIS A 82 -5.38 14.74 -6.35
N PRO A 83 -6.08 13.59 -6.24
CA PRO A 83 -7.51 13.56 -5.92
C PRO A 83 -7.85 14.13 -4.53
N ALA A 84 -6.91 14.04 -3.59
CA ALA A 84 -7.07 14.60 -2.25
C ALA A 84 -6.81 16.11 -2.18
N SER A 85 -6.20 16.74 -3.19
CA SER A 85 -5.77 18.15 -3.12
C SER A 85 -6.88 19.14 -2.76
N PRO A 86 -8.13 19.02 -3.26
CA PRO A 86 -9.22 19.91 -2.86
C PRO A 86 -9.61 19.83 -1.39
N CYS A 87 -9.31 18.71 -0.71
CA CYS A 87 -9.74 18.43 0.66
C CYS A 87 -8.57 18.25 1.63
N TRP A 88 -7.35 18.60 1.23
CA TRP A 88 -6.14 18.39 2.01
C TRP A 88 -5.64 19.68 2.67
N GLY A 89 -5.19 19.56 3.92
CA GLY A 89 -4.52 20.64 4.64
C GLY A 89 -5.47 21.59 5.38
N ALA A 90 -6.74 21.23 5.55
CA ALA A 90 -7.66 22.00 6.38
C ALA A 90 -7.30 21.87 7.87
N GLU A 91 -7.47 22.96 8.61
CA GLU A 91 -7.13 23.03 10.04
C GLU A 91 -8.08 22.17 10.91
N GLU A 92 -9.35 22.08 10.52
CA GLU A 92 -10.39 21.40 11.31
C GLU A 92 -10.60 19.95 10.88
N GLN A 93 -10.81 19.72 9.58
CA GLN A 93 -11.13 18.40 9.03
C GLN A 93 -10.79 18.30 7.54
N ASN A 94 -10.26 17.16 7.13
CA ASN A 94 -10.14 16.77 5.72
C ASN A 94 -11.25 15.76 5.41
N LEU A 95 -12.07 16.04 4.40
CA LEU A 95 -13.07 15.10 3.91
C LEU A 95 -12.43 14.18 2.86
N TYR A 96 -12.47 12.87 3.08
CA TYR A 96 -11.80 11.90 2.20
C TYR A 96 -12.70 11.59 1.00
N GLN A 97 -12.99 12.62 0.22
CA GLN A 97 -13.91 12.56 -0.92
C GLN A 97 -13.39 11.64 -2.03
N GLU A 98 -12.08 11.42 -2.09
CA GLU A 98 -11.45 10.46 -2.99
C GLU A 98 -11.75 8.99 -2.64
N ASP A 99 -12.17 8.70 -1.41
CA ASP A 99 -12.53 7.36 -0.93
C ASP A 99 -11.44 6.32 -1.28
N ILE A 100 -11.78 5.20 -1.92
CA ILE A 100 -10.81 4.17 -2.32
C ILE A 100 -9.89 4.62 -3.47
N TYR A 101 -10.17 5.74 -4.13
CA TYR A 101 -9.40 6.26 -5.27
C TYR A 101 -8.20 7.09 -4.78
N VAL A 102 -7.33 6.45 -4.00
CA VAL A 102 -6.07 7.04 -3.53
C VAL A 102 -4.92 6.66 -4.47
N GLY A 103 -4.14 7.66 -4.89
CA GLY A 103 -2.94 7.46 -5.72
C GLY A 103 -3.26 6.77 -7.05
N TYR A 104 -2.53 5.71 -7.39
CA TYR A 104 -2.69 5.03 -8.67
C TYR A 104 -4.10 4.47 -8.91
N ARG A 105 -4.89 4.20 -7.86
CA ARG A 105 -6.30 3.79 -8.02
C ARG A 105 -7.12 4.89 -8.70
N TYR A 106 -6.85 6.15 -8.41
CA TYR A 106 -7.46 7.29 -9.09
C TYR A 106 -6.86 7.48 -10.48
N PHE A 107 -5.54 7.63 -10.57
CA PHE A 107 -4.90 8.03 -11.83
C PHE A 107 -5.12 7.00 -12.94
N GLU A 108 -4.99 5.70 -12.66
CA GLU A 108 -5.22 4.68 -13.68
C GLU A 108 -6.70 4.49 -14.02
N THR A 109 -7.62 5.03 -13.20
CA THR A 109 -9.07 4.95 -13.45
C THR A 109 -9.58 6.18 -14.20
N PHE A 110 -9.12 7.38 -13.85
CA PHE A 110 -9.73 8.64 -14.30
C PHE A 110 -8.76 9.62 -14.99
N SER A 111 -7.47 9.61 -14.64
CA SER A 111 -6.54 10.66 -15.10
C SER A 111 -5.11 10.14 -15.35
N ALA A 112 -4.99 9.19 -16.28
CA ALA A 112 -3.70 8.55 -16.54
C ALA A 112 -2.66 9.53 -17.11
N GLN A 113 -3.10 10.53 -17.84
CA GLN A 113 -2.28 11.59 -18.42
C GLN A 113 -1.59 12.49 -17.38
N SER A 114 -2.10 12.56 -16.15
CA SER A 114 -1.53 13.40 -15.08
C SER A 114 -0.30 12.78 -14.40
N LEU A 115 0.13 11.57 -14.80
CA LEU A 115 1.31 10.92 -14.23
C LEU A 115 2.56 11.17 -15.07
N GLN A 116 3.62 11.61 -14.39
CA GLN A 116 4.96 11.62 -14.96
C GLN A 116 5.64 10.25 -14.81
N PHE A 117 5.54 9.65 -13.63
CA PHE A 117 6.01 8.28 -13.38
C PHE A 117 4.96 7.48 -12.60
N PRO A 118 4.55 6.31 -13.10
CA PRO A 118 3.46 5.57 -12.49
C PRO A 118 3.92 4.74 -11.28
N PHE A 119 2.97 4.32 -10.45
CA PHE A 119 3.22 3.41 -9.35
C PHE A 119 3.89 2.12 -9.81
N GLY A 120 4.84 1.64 -9.02
CA GLY A 120 5.61 0.42 -9.32
C GLY A 120 6.63 0.58 -10.44
N PHE A 121 6.81 1.77 -11.04
CA PHE A 121 7.84 2.01 -12.05
C PHE A 121 9.25 2.05 -11.45
N GLY A 122 10.23 1.54 -12.19
CA GLY A 122 11.64 1.65 -11.84
C GLY A 122 12.50 0.88 -12.84
N LEU A 123 13.61 1.51 -13.24
CA LEU A 123 14.53 0.98 -14.24
C LEU A 123 15.63 0.14 -13.61
N SER A 124 16.42 -0.51 -14.47
CA SER A 124 17.58 -1.34 -14.15
C SER A 124 18.66 -1.08 -15.21
N TYR A 125 19.91 -1.46 -14.93
CA TYR A 125 21.00 -1.43 -15.92
C TYR A 125 21.00 -2.65 -16.87
N THR A 126 20.14 -3.62 -16.59
CA THR A 126 19.84 -4.75 -17.47
C THR A 126 18.34 -4.81 -17.76
N SER A 127 17.96 -5.57 -18.78
CA SER A 127 16.58 -5.83 -19.16
C SER A 127 16.11 -7.20 -18.68
N PHE A 128 14.79 -7.33 -18.50
CA PHE A 128 14.15 -8.56 -18.07
C PHE A 128 12.98 -8.90 -18.98
N THR A 129 12.71 -10.20 -19.15
CA THR A 129 11.46 -10.70 -19.72
C THR A 129 10.68 -11.42 -18.64
N LEU A 130 9.38 -11.11 -18.53
CA LEU A 130 8.43 -11.80 -17.65
C LEU A 130 7.56 -12.71 -18.53
N GLN A 131 7.65 -14.01 -18.31
CA GLN A 131 6.83 -15.01 -18.98
C GLN A 131 5.92 -15.67 -17.96
N CYS A 132 4.60 -15.57 -18.17
CA CYS A 132 3.66 -16.36 -17.40
C CYS A 132 3.80 -17.84 -17.81
N ALA A 133 4.05 -18.71 -16.84
CA ALA A 133 3.99 -20.14 -17.05
C ALA A 133 2.55 -20.66 -16.91
N GLN A 134 1.84 -20.24 -15.86
CA GLN A 134 0.48 -20.67 -15.53
C GLN A 134 -0.15 -19.78 -14.46
N ALA A 135 -1.47 -19.57 -14.48
CA ALA A 135 -2.22 -19.22 -13.28
C ALA A 135 -3.44 -20.14 -13.12
N GLU A 136 -3.67 -20.62 -11.90
CA GLU A 136 -4.70 -21.60 -11.55
C GLU A 136 -5.62 -21.07 -10.44
N ALA A 137 -6.93 -21.25 -10.59
CA ALA A 137 -7.86 -20.98 -9.51
C ALA A 137 -7.90 -22.17 -8.53
N LEU A 138 -7.70 -21.87 -7.26
CA LEU A 138 -7.86 -22.80 -6.14
C LEU A 138 -9.11 -22.41 -5.34
N SER A 139 -9.43 -23.15 -4.27
CA SER A 139 -10.65 -22.93 -3.47
C SER A 139 -10.78 -21.52 -2.88
N ASP A 140 -9.67 -20.95 -2.44
CA ASP A 140 -9.56 -19.73 -1.63
C ASP A 140 -8.51 -18.74 -2.15
N GLN A 141 -7.83 -19.05 -3.26
CA GLN A 141 -6.81 -18.21 -3.86
C GLN A 141 -6.66 -18.48 -5.37
N VAL A 142 -5.98 -17.58 -6.07
CA VAL A 142 -5.37 -17.86 -7.38
C VAL A 142 -3.87 -18.03 -7.18
N ARG A 143 -3.26 -19.07 -7.76
CA ARG A 143 -1.81 -19.25 -7.77
C ARG A 143 -1.26 -18.92 -9.15
N ALA A 144 -0.30 -18.01 -9.23
CA ALA A 144 0.37 -17.62 -10.46
C ALA A 144 1.85 -18.01 -10.42
N THR A 145 2.36 -18.56 -11.53
CA THR A 145 3.76 -18.94 -11.70
C THR A 145 4.35 -18.13 -12.85
N VAL A 146 5.39 -17.35 -12.54
CA VAL A 146 6.02 -16.41 -13.47
C VAL A 146 7.51 -16.69 -13.55
N THR A 147 8.01 -16.92 -14.76
CA THR A 147 9.44 -17.03 -15.02
C THR A 147 9.99 -15.69 -15.44
N VAL A 148 11.00 -15.22 -14.73
CA VAL A 148 11.72 -13.98 -15.02
C VAL A 148 13.09 -14.34 -15.54
N THR A 149 13.49 -13.76 -16.67
CA THR A 149 14.80 -13.97 -17.28
C THR A 149 15.52 -12.64 -17.41
N ASN A 150 16.77 -12.57 -16.93
CA ASN A 150 17.66 -11.46 -17.25
C ASN A 150 18.17 -11.66 -18.69
N ASN A 151 17.71 -10.85 -19.63
CA ASN A 151 18.05 -10.97 -21.04
C ASN A 151 19.08 -9.94 -21.52
N GLY A 152 19.63 -9.13 -20.60
CA GLY A 152 20.81 -8.32 -20.91
C GLY A 152 22.08 -9.15 -20.94
N ASP A 153 23.17 -8.54 -21.41
CA ASP A 153 24.45 -9.19 -21.72
C ASP A 153 25.56 -8.89 -20.70
N ARG A 154 25.43 -7.79 -19.94
CA ARG A 154 26.50 -7.27 -19.09
C ARG A 154 26.21 -7.29 -17.60
N PHE A 155 25.05 -6.80 -17.17
CA PHE A 155 24.78 -6.57 -15.75
C PHE A 155 23.92 -7.66 -15.14
N ALA A 156 24.32 -8.16 -13.98
CA ALA A 156 23.43 -8.90 -13.10
C ALA A 156 22.39 -7.95 -12.50
N GLY A 157 21.18 -8.42 -12.22
CA GLY A 157 20.15 -7.55 -11.66
C GLY A 157 19.02 -8.32 -10.97
N LYS A 158 18.08 -7.56 -10.41
CA LYS A 158 16.86 -8.10 -9.80
C LYS A 158 15.65 -7.40 -10.40
N GLU A 159 14.57 -8.13 -10.61
CA GLU A 159 13.32 -7.59 -11.11
C GLU A 159 12.18 -7.85 -10.12
N VAL A 160 11.20 -6.94 -10.10
CA VAL A 160 9.98 -7.05 -9.31
C VAL A 160 8.83 -7.40 -10.24
N VAL A 161 8.27 -8.59 -10.05
CA VAL A 161 7.01 -9.01 -10.66
C VAL A 161 5.86 -8.43 -9.83
N GLN A 162 4.86 -7.85 -10.51
CA GLN A 162 3.68 -7.25 -9.94
C GLN A 162 2.44 -7.83 -10.64
N ILE A 163 1.43 -8.21 -9.86
CA ILE A 163 0.14 -8.68 -10.37
C ILE A 163 -0.95 -7.72 -9.88
N TYR A 164 -1.70 -7.18 -10.85
CA TYR A 164 -2.80 -6.27 -10.63
C TYR A 164 -4.13 -6.93 -10.96
N LEU A 165 -5.15 -6.59 -10.19
CA LEU A 165 -6.53 -6.99 -10.40
C LEU A 165 -7.31 -5.85 -11.07
N GLN A 166 -8.06 -6.19 -12.11
CA GLN A 166 -9.16 -5.40 -12.64
C GLN A 166 -10.47 -6.16 -12.35
N ALA A 167 -11.17 -5.72 -11.32
CA ALA A 167 -12.46 -6.29 -10.91
C ALA A 167 -13.61 -5.75 -11.79
N PRO A 168 -14.73 -6.49 -11.91
CA PRO A 168 -15.95 -5.94 -12.49
C PRO A 168 -16.45 -4.76 -11.64
N GLN A 169 -16.94 -3.70 -12.29
CA GLN A 169 -17.41 -2.49 -11.60
C GLN A 169 -18.51 -2.80 -10.59
N GLY A 170 -19.51 -3.60 -11.00
CA GLY A 170 -20.65 -3.93 -10.15
C GLY A 170 -21.45 -2.71 -9.70
N ALA A 171 -22.19 -2.84 -8.62
CA ALA A 171 -22.90 -1.76 -7.96
C ALA A 171 -21.97 -0.90 -7.08
N LEU A 172 -20.85 -1.46 -6.59
CA LEU A 172 -19.94 -0.74 -5.70
C LEU A 172 -19.00 0.22 -6.44
N GLY A 173 -18.62 -0.08 -7.69
CA GLY A 173 -17.56 0.63 -8.40
C GLY A 173 -16.18 0.15 -7.96
N LYS A 174 -15.22 0.05 -8.91
CA LYS A 174 -13.88 -0.49 -8.65
C LYS A 174 -12.79 0.32 -9.37
N PRO A 175 -11.60 0.47 -8.77
CA PRO A 175 -10.43 0.94 -9.50
C PRO A 175 -10.09 0.01 -10.66
N THR A 176 -9.59 0.56 -11.77
CA THR A 176 -9.18 -0.24 -12.94
C THR A 176 -7.99 -1.16 -12.65
N ARG A 177 -7.16 -0.79 -11.66
CA ARG A 177 -5.98 -1.55 -11.23
C ARG A 177 -5.88 -1.56 -9.72
N VAL A 178 -5.67 -2.74 -9.13
CA VAL A 178 -5.35 -2.91 -7.71
C VAL A 178 -4.20 -3.90 -7.58
N LEU A 179 -3.07 -3.53 -6.96
CA LEU A 179 -1.97 -4.48 -6.72
C LEU A 179 -2.46 -5.57 -5.75
N VAL A 180 -2.38 -6.84 -6.17
CA VAL A 180 -2.85 -7.99 -5.37
C VAL A 180 -1.73 -8.96 -4.98
N ALA A 181 -0.61 -8.96 -5.71
CA ALA A 181 0.61 -9.67 -5.33
C ALA A 181 1.84 -9.05 -5.98
N PHE A 182 3.00 -9.22 -5.35
CA PHE A 182 4.29 -8.93 -5.95
C PHE A 182 5.37 -9.84 -5.38
N ALA A 183 6.42 -10.07 -6.15
CA ALA A 183 7.59 -10.83 -5.73
C ALA A 183 8.83 -10.25 -6.40
N LYS A 184 9.98 -10.37 -5.76
CA LYS A 184 11.26 -9.89 -6.29
C LYS A 184 12.20 -11.06 -6.48
N THR A 185 12.88 -11.10 -7.62
CA THR A 185 13.84 -12.16 -7.91
C THR A 185 15.04 -12.10 -6.96
N ARG A 186 15.75 -13.22 -6.84
CA ARG A 186 17.17 -13.24 -6.49
C ARG A 186 17.98 -12.42 -7.51
N LEU A 187 19.27 -12.25 -7.24
CA LEU A 187 20.18 -11.67 -8.22
C LEU A 187 20.34 -12.66 -9.39
N LEU A 188 19.99 -12.22 -10.61
CA LEU A 188 20.10 -12.99 -11.84
C LEU A 188 21.30 -12.50 -12.64
N GLN A 189 22.22 -13.40 -12.98
CA GLN A 189 23.27 -13.12 -13.96
C GLN A 189 22.67 -12.97 -15.38
N PRO A 190 23.37 -12.33 -16.33
CA PRO A 190 23.00 -12.36 -17.75
C PRO A 190 22.63 -13.78 -18.22
N GLY A 191 21.44 -13.93 -18.81
CA GLY A 191 20.91 -15.21 -19.29
C GLY A 191 20.28 -16.11 -18.22
N GLU A 192 20.39 -15.79 -16.93
CA GLU A 192 19.74 -16.58 -15.88
C GLU A 192 18.25 -16.29 -15.75
N SER A 193 17.52 -17.31 -15.32
CA SER A 193 16.10 -17.22 -15.00
C SER A 193 15.81 -17.65 -13.55
N GLU A 194 14.70 -17.14 -13.04
CA GLU A 194 14.06 -17.63 -11.82
C GLU A 194 12.55 -17.71 -12.00
N THR A 195 11.95 -18.78 -11.50
CA THR A 195 10.50 -18.96 -11.48
C THR A 195 9.96 -18.59 -10.10
N LEU A 196 9.07 -17.61 -10.06
CA LEU A 196 8.40 -17.12 -8.86
C LEU A 196 6.97 -17.67 -8.82
N THR A 197 6.53 -18.11 -7.63
CA THR A 197 5.14 -18.52 -7.37
C THR A 197 4.48 -17.52 -6.44
N LEU A 198 3.39 -16.90 -6.90
CA LEU A 198 2.62 -15.91 -6.14
C LEU A 198 1.24 -16.48 -5.81
N SER A 199 0.90 -16.49 -4.54
CA SER A 199 -0.45 -16.82 -4.04
C SER A 199 -1.26 -15.54 -3.84
N ILE A 200 -2.44 -15.48 -4.44
CA ILE A 200 -3.35 -14.32 -4.40
C ILE A 200 -4.66 -14.75 -3.72
N PRO A 201 -4.81 -14.51 -2.40
CA PRO A 201 -6.04 -14.88 -1.69
C PRO A 201 -7.27 -14.18 -2.29
N LEU A 202 -8.41 -14.86 -2.34
CA LEU A 202 -9.65 -14.28 -2.88
C LEU A 202 -10.15 -13.08 -2.05
N GLU A 203 -9.72 -12.94 -0.80
CA GLU A 203 -9.94 -11.74 0.01
C GLU A 203 -9.40 -10.46 -0.68
N ARG A 204 -8.33 -10.57 -1.48
CA ARG A 204 -7.78 -9.46 -2.28
C ARG A 204 -8.68 -9.05 -3.45
N PHE A 205 -9.69 -9.85 -3.78
CA PHE A 205 -10.65 -9.59 -4.86
C PHE A 205 -11.92 -8.91 -4.35
N ALA A 206 -12.14 -8.92 -3.04
CA ALA A 206 -13.36 -8.43 -2.44
C ALA A 206 -13.36 -6.91 -2.25
N SER A 207 -14.55 -6.37 -2.04
CA SER A 207 -14.79 -4.97 -1.67
C SER A 207 -15.76 -4.93 -0.49
N LEU A 208 -15.59 -3.97 0.41
CA LEU A 208 -16.51 -3.77 1.52
C LEU A 208 -17.77 -3.07 1.00
N ASP A 209 -18.93 -3.68 1.19
CA ASP A 209 -20.22 -3.02 0.94
C ASP A 209 -20.64 -2.23 2.18
N ASP A 210 -20.31 -0.94 2.22
CA ASP A 210 -20.69 -0.05 3.33
C ASP A 210 -22.06 0.61 3.16
N SER A 211 -22.61 0.59 1.94
CA SER A 211 -23.89 1.21 1.56
C SER A 211 -25.06 0.23 1.51
N GLY A 212 -24.78 -1.07 1.52
CA GLY A 212 -25.77 -2.12 1.30
C GLY A 212 -26.18 -2.26 -0.17
N ALA A 213 -25.46 -1.63 -1.11
CA ALA A 213 -25.80 -1.63 -2.54
C ALA A 213 -25.82 -3.03 -3.16
N THR A 214 -25.11 -3.99 -2.55
CA THR A 214 -25.09 -5.39 -3.00
C THR A 214 -26.13 -6.26 -2.30
N GLY A 215 -26.88 -5.70 -1.35
CA GLY A 215 -27.78 -6.42 -0.46
C GLY A 215 -27.08 -7.05 0.76
N HIS A 216 -25.77 -6.80 0.95
CA HIS A 216 -24.95 -7.38 2.00
C HIS A 216 -24.14 -6.30 2.76
N PRO A 217 -24.81 -5.37 3.48
CA PRO A 217 -24.13 -4.29 4.18
C PRO A 217 -23.12 -4.82 5.21
N HIS A 218 -22.00 -4.12 5.31
CA HIS A 218 -20.85 -4.41 6.17
C HIS A 218 -20.17 -5.75 5.89
N CYS A 219 -20.34 -6.30 4.69
CA CYS A 219 -19.67 -7.52 4.26
C CYS A 219 -18.60 -7.23 3.20
N TYR A 220 -17.52 -8.01 3.22
CA TYR A 220 -16.59 -8.09 2.09
C TYR A 220 -17.19 -9.05 1.06
N VAL A 221 -17.42 -8.54 -0.14
CA VAL A 221 -18.11 -9.25 -1.22
C VAL A 221 -17.30 -9.24 -2.52
N MET A 222 -17.45 -10.30 -3.30
CA MET A 222 -17.06 -10.37 -4.70
C MET A 222 -18.34 -10.34 -5.55
N GLU A 223 -18.56 -9.24 -6.25
CA GLU A 223 -19.70 -9.09 -7.16
C GLU A 223 -19.52 -9.98 -8.41
N PRO A 224 -20.63 -10.40 -9.07
CA PRO A 224 -20.55 -11.20 -10.28
C PRO A 224 -19.77 -10.50 -11.39
N GLY A 225 -19.04 -11.28 -12.17
CA GLY A 225 -18.33 -10.81 -13.35
C GLY A 225 -16.93 -11.42 -13.49
N LEU A 226 -16.17 -10.86 -14.42
CA LEU A 226 -14.84 -11.34 -14.77
C LEU A 226 -13.76 -10.49 -14.11
N TYR A 227 -13.01 -11.12 -13.23
CA TYR A 227 -11.87 -10.54 -12.52
C TYR A 227 -10.59 -10.81 -13.31
N ARG A 228 -10.08 -9.80 -14.01
CA ARG A 228 -8.87 -9.93 -14.82
C ARG A 228 -7.63 -9.73 -13.97
N LEU A 229 -6.66 -10.63 -14.09
CA LEU A 229 -5.34 -10.44 -13.56
C LEU A 229 -4.41 -9.92 -14.66
N LEU A 230 -3.51 -9.04 -14.27
CA LEU A 230 -2.58 -8.36 -15.16
C LEU A 230 -1.18 -8.46 -14.57
N LEU A 231 -0.24 -9.02 -15.33
CA LEU A 231 1.12 -9.30 -14.91
C LEU A 231 2.07 -8.26 -15.50
N GLY A 232 3.02 -7.76 -14.72
CA GLY A 232 4.07 -6.90 -15.24
C GLY A 232 5.08 -6.45 -14.20
N ASN A 233 5.79 -5.36 -14.48
CA ASN A 233 6.82 -4.79 -13.59
C ASN A 233 6.56 -3.32 -13.21
N SER A 234 5.42 -2.77 -13.63
CA SER A 234 4.83 -1.51 -13.19
C SER A 234 3.32 -1.55 -13.45
N VAL A 235 2.54 -0.62 -12.89
CA VAL A 235 1.08 -0.58 -13.13
C VAL A 235 0.69 -0.27 -14.60
N ARG A 236 1.65 0.19 -15.44
CA ARG A 236 1.43 0.50 -16.86
C ARG A 236 2.11 -0.42 -17.85
N ASP A 237 3.06 -1.21 -17.40
CA ASP A 237 3.72 -2.21 -18.24
C ASP A 237 3.15 -3.57 -17.86
N LEU A 238 1.99 -3.89 -18.43
CA LEU A 238 1.16 -5.03 -18.05
C LEU A 238 0.75 -5.87 -19.27
N GLN A 239 0.73 -7.17 -19.09
CA GLN A 239 0.13 -8.15 -19.99
C GLN A 239 -1.00 -8.92 -19.28
N PRO A 240 -2.03 -9.39 -19.99
CA PRO A 240 -3.04 -10.27 -19.41
C PRO A 240 -2.42 -11.51 -18.76
N LEU A 241 -2.97 -11.91 -17.61
CA LEU A 241 -2.64 -13.15 -16.91
C LEU A 241 -3.87 -14.07 -16.92
N PRO A 242 -3.99 -14.98 -17.91
CA PRO A 242 -5.08 -15.93 -17.97
C PRO A 242 -5.12 -16.84 -16.75
N VAL A 243 -6.31 -17.17 -16.26
CA VAL A 243 -6.53 -18.09 -15.13
C VAL A 243 -7.27 -19.31 -15.66
N ASP A 244 -6.70 -20.50 -15.48
CA ASP A 244 -7.24 -21.77 -16.00
C ASP A 244 -7.50 -21.74 -17.53
N GLY A 245 -6.68 -21.00 -18.28
CA GLY A 245 -6.81 -20.82 -19.73
C GLY A 245 -7.85 -19.77 -20.16
N GLU A 246 -8.59 -19.20 -19.21
CA GLU A 246 -9.60 -18.17 -19.46
C GLU A 246 -9.04 -16.75 -19.25
N ALA A 247 -9.75 -15.73 -19.75
CA ALA A 247 -9.31 -14.34 -19.67
C ALA A 247 -9.17 -13.76 -18.23
N GLY A 248 -9.57 -14.52 -17.20
CA GLY A 248 -9.48 -14.15 -15.79
C GLY A 248 -10.32 -15.08 -14.90
N TYR A 249 -10.44 -14.74 -13.61
CA TYR A 249 -11.27 -15.48 -12.67
C TYR A 249 -12.75 -15.10 -12.83
N SER A 250 -13.62 -16.06 -13.14
CA SER A 250 -15.04 -15.84 -13.37
C SER A 250 -15.86 -16.09 -12.11
N GLN A 251 -16.53 -15.05 -11.60
CA GLN A 251 -17.45 -15.13 -10.47
C GLN A 251 -18.89 -15.06 -10.99
N LYS A 252 -19.62 -16.19 -10.97
CA LYS A 252 -20.96 -16.28 -11.58
C LYS A 252 -22.07 -15.59 -10.79
N ALA A 253 -21.96 -15.60 -9.47
CA ALA A 253 -22.94 -15.03 -8.55
C ALA A 253 -22.19 -14.26 -7.45
N LEU A 254 -22.86 -13.36 -6.74
CA LEU A 254 -22.23 -12.63 -5.64
C LEU A 254 -21.71 -13.63 -4.59
N ARG A 255 -20.46 -13.46 -4.18
CA ARG A 255 -19.85 -14.27 -3.11
C ARG A 255 -19.55 -13.39 -1.91
N VAL A 256 -20.16 -13.70 -0.78
CA VAL A 256 -19.82 -13.08 0.51
C VAL A 256 -18.63 -13.82 1.09
N LEU A 257 -17.55 -13.11 1.43
CA LEU A 257 -16.36 -13.70 2.05
C LEU A 257 -16.40 -13.60 3.58
N SER A 258 -16.79 -12.44 4.08
CA SER A 258 -16.96 -12.19 5.50
C SER A 258 -18.00 -11.12 5.72
N CYS A 259 -18.72 -11.20 6.85
CA CYS A 259 -19.63 -10.16 7.28
C CYS A 259 -19.21 -9.62 8.64
N HIS A 260 -19.32 -8.31 8.76
CA HIS A 260 -18.96 -7.58 9.96
C HIS A 260 -20.15 -6.72 10.41
N GLN A 261 -19.89 -5.84 11.35
CA GLN A 261 -20.83 -4.83 11.81
C GLN A 261 -20.29 -3.45 11.43
N GLN A 262 -21.16 -2.46 11.32
CA GLN A 262 -20.72 -1.08 11.11
C GLN A 262 -19.79 -0.64 12.25
N VAL A 263 -18.58 -0.18 11.92
CA VAL A 263 -17.56 0.33 12.86
C VAL A 263 -16.90 1.54 12.22
N LEU A 264 -16.67 2.61 12.99
CA LEU A 264 -16.01 3.85 12.55
C LEU A 264 -16.61 4.52 11.30
N ALA A 265 -17.90 4.28 11.02
CA ALA A 265 -18.62 5.02 9.99
C ALA A 265 -18.65 6.54 10.29
N PRO A 266 -18.62 7.40 9.26
CA PRO A 266 -18.57 8.84 9.44
C PRO A 266 -19.84 9.37 10.12
N THR A 267 -19.68 10.49 10.83
CA THR A 267 -20.80 11.18 11.50
C THR A 267 -21.16 12.50 10.84
N VAL A 268 -20.23 13.07 10.06
CA VAL A 268 -20.42 14.27 9.24
C VAL A 268 -20.81 13.82 7.83
N PRO A 269 -21.84 14.42 7.19
CA PRO A 269 -22.20 14.11 5.83
C PRO A 269 -21.16 14.66 4.84
N PHE A 270 -20.83 13.88 3.82
CA PHE A 270 -20.04 14.29 2.66
C PHE A 270 -20.31 13.33 1.50
N VAL A 271 -19.84 13.70 0.31
CA VAL A 271 -19.91 12.87 -0.90
C VAL A 271 -18.55 12.25 -1.22
N ARG A 272 -18.56 11.10 -1.91
CA ARG A 272 -17.37 10.42 -2.41
C ARG A 272 -17.43 10.15 -3.92
N ILE A 273 -16.25 9.95 -4.51
CA ILE A 273 -16.10 9.55 -5.91
C ILE A 273 -16.81 8.21 -6.18
N LYS A 274 -17.55 8.16 -7.28
CA LYS A 274 -18.16 6.96 -7.87
C LYS A 274 -17.81 6.87 -9.36
N PRO A 275 -17.21 5.78 -9.85
CA PRO A 275 -16.94 5.63 -11.27
C PRO A 275 -18.23 5.32 -12.03
N VAL A 276 -18.41 6.00 -13.15
CA VAL A 276 -19.44 5.68 -14.15
C VAL A 276 -18.77 5.51 -15.49
N ALA A 277 -19.19 4.50 -16.27
CA ALA A 277 -18.62 4.24 -17.58
C ALA A 277 -18.79 5.45 -18.51
N ASP A 278 -17.71 5.85 -19.15
CA ASP A 278 -17.67 6.93 -20.14
C ASP A 278 -17.70 6.32 -21.55
N GLY A 279 -18.87 5.81 -21.94
CA GLY A 279 -19.05 5.05 -23.19
C GLY A 279 -18.53 3.61 -23.11
N ASP A 280 -18.19 3.03 -24.28
CA ASP A 280 -17.85 1.61 -24.44
C ASP A 280 -16.33 1.34 -24.51
N ASP A 281 -15.49 2.37 -24.38
CA ASP A 281 -14.03 2.26 -24.56
C ASP A 281 -13.27 1.83 -23.29
N GLY A 282 -13.99 1.56 -22.20
CA GLY A 282 -13.45 1.13 -20.92
C GLY A 282 -12.91 2.27 -20.04
N ARG A 283 -13.20 3.53 -20.39
CA ARG A 283 -12.93 4.69 -19.54
C ARG A 283 -14.05 4.92 -18.53
N TYR A 284 -13.71 5.63 -17.45
CA TYR A 284 -14.63 6.03 -16.41
C TYR A 284 -14.54 7.52 -16.20
N GLN A 285 -15.70 8.14 -15.98
CA GLN A 285 -15.82 9.50 -15.46
C GLN A 285 -16.21 9.46 -13.98
N ILE A 286 -15.97 10.59 -13.29
CA ILE A 286 -16.28 10.76 -11.88
C ILE A 286 -17.72 11.26 -11.74
N GLU A 287 -18.51 10.50 -11.01
CA GLU A 287 -19.74 10.96 -10.37
C GLU A 287 -19.54 11.01 -8.85
N TRP A 288 -20.53 11.54 -8.14
CA TRP A 288 -20.50 11.69 -6.68
C TRP A 288 -21.69 10.99 -6.03
N GLU A 289 -21.45 10.26 -4.94
CA GLU A 289 -22.51 9.65 -4.12
C GLU A 289 -22.38 10.06 -2.64
N ASP A 290 -23.50 10.15 -1.93
CA ASP A 290 -23.51 10.40 -0.49
C ASP A 290 -22.90 9.23 0.28
N VAL A 291 -22.03 9.52 1.26
CA VAL A 291 -21.41 8.48 2.09
C VAL A 291 -22.37 8.02 3.19
N PRO A 292 -22.61 6.70 3.36
CA PRO A 292 -23.41 6.15 4.46
C PRO A 292 -22.87 6.59 5.83
N ARG A 293 -23.76 7.11 6.67
CA ARG A 293 -23.40 7.60 8.00
C ARG A 293 -23.54 6.52 9.06
N ARG A 294 -22.96 6.78 10.23
CA ARG A 294 -23.13 5.94 11.40
C ARG A 294 -24.60 5.85 11.80
N GLU A 295 -25.11 4.63 11.80
CA GLU A 295 -26.48 4.28 12.23
C GLU A 295 -26.49 3.71 13.65
N ILE A 296 -25.33 3.20 14.10
CA ILE A 296 -25.20 2.50 15.37
C ILE A 296 -25.18 3.46 16.58
N ASN A 297 -25.83 3.04 17.67
CA ASN A 297 -25.63 3.65 18.98
C ASN A 297 -24.36 3.07 19.63
N LEU A 298 -23.26 3.81 19.57
CA LEU A 298 -21.97 3.35 20.11
C LEU A 298 -22.01 3.15 21.63
N ARG A 299 -22.76 3.99 22.37
CA ARG A 299 -22.92 3.84 23.83
C ARG A 299 -23.56 2.50 24.17
N ALA A 300 -24.69 2.18 23.53
CA ALA A 300 -25.39 0.92 23.78
C ALA A 300 -24.50 -0.30 23.46
N ARG A 301 -23.74 -0.25 22.36
CA ARG A 301 -22.78 -1.32 22.02
C ARG A 301 -21.68 -1.48 23.06
N ILE A 302 -21.16 -0.39 23.61
CA ILE A 302 -20.13 -0.44 24.66
C ILE A 302 -20.74 -1.06 25.92
N GLU A 303 -21.93 -0.62 26.33
CA GLU A 303 -22.63 -1.12 27.51
C GLU A 303 -22.97 -2.61 27.40
N GLU A 304 -23.44 -3.08 26.23
CA GLU A 304 -23.70 -4.50 25.95
C GLU A 304 -22.43 -5.37 25.98
N ARG A 305 -21.27 -4.79 25.65
CA ARG A 305 -19.99 -5.50 25.51
C ARG A 305 -19.00 -5.19 26.62
N LEU A 306 -19.46 -4.66 27.75
CA LEU A 306 -18.60 -4.49 28.91
C LEU A 306 -18.01 -5.87 29.28
N PRO A 307 -16.68 -5.99 29.38
CA PRO A 307 -16.07 -7.24 29.79
C PRO A 307 -16.50 -7.60 31.21
N GLU A 308 -16.59 -8.90 31.51
CA GLU A 308 -16.89 -9.36 32.86
C GLU A 308 -15.86 -8.83 33.86
N ALA A 309 -16.36 -8.32 34.99
CA ALA A 309 -15.50 -7.78 36.02
C ALA A 309 -14.71 -8.90 36.71
N ILE A 310 -13.39 -8.74 36.78
CA ILE A 310 -12.54 -9.62 37.60
C ILE A 310 -12.70 -9.19 39.06
N THR A 311 -13.09 -10.14 39.92
CA THR A 311 -13.16 -9.89 41.37
C THR A 311 -11.76 -9.74 41.94
N LEU A 312 -11.48 -8.58 42.55
CA LEU A 312 -10.16 -8.33 43.12
C LEU A 312 -9.93 -9.18 44.37
N THR A 313 -8.81 -9.90 44.39
CA THR A 313 -8.43 -10.80 45.49
C THR A 313 -7.44 -10.16 46.45
N GLY A 314 -6.88 -9.00 46.09
CA GLY A 314 -5.71 -8.42 46.77
C GLY A 314 -4.46 -9.27 46.53
N ASN A 315 -3.30 -8.76 46.94
CA ASN A 315 -2.01 -9.40 46.62
C ASN A 315 -1.94 -10.85 47.14
N GLN A 316 -1.92 -11.82 46.21
CA GLN A 316 -1.79 -13.26 46.50
C GLN A 316 -0.35 -13.76 46.34
N GLY A 317 0.61 -12.88 46.07
CA GLY A 317 2.00 -13.23 45.81
C GLY A 317 2.25 -13.88 44.44
N LEU A 318 1.27 -13.83 43.52
CA LEU A 318 1.45 -14.31 42.16
C LEU A 318 2.34 -13.34 41.39
N THR A 319 3.26 -13.87 40.61
CA THR A 319 4.14 -13.08 39.75
C THR A 319 3.74 -13.24 38.29
N LEU A 320 4.19 -12.31 37.45
CA LEU A 320 4.00 -12.47 36.00
C LEU A 320 4.78 -13.68 35.45
N ASN A 321 5.86 -14.09 36.12
CA ASN A 321 6.59 -15.32 35.79
C ASN A 321 5.74 -16.58 36.07
N ASP A 322 4.90 -16.57 37.12
CA ASP A 322 3.98 -17.69 37.37
C ASP A 322 2.96 -17.86 36.24
N VAL A 323 2.54 -16.76 35.62
CA VAL A 323 1.68 -16.78 34.43
C VAL A 323 2.46 -17.35 33.24
N ALA A 324 3.69 -16.87 33.01
CA ALA A 324 4.53 -17.31 31.90
C ALA A 324 4.89 -18.81 31.98
N GLU A 325 5.07 -19.33 33.20
CA GLU A 325 5.36 -20.75 33.47
C GLU A 325 4.09 -21.62 33.54
N GLY A 326 2.89 -21.03 33.38
CA GLY A 326 1.62 -21.75 33.41
C GLY A 326 1.18 -22.23 34.81
N ARG A 327 1.80 -21.73 35.87
CA ARG A 327 1.45 -22.04 37.27
C ARG A 327 0.17 -21.33 37.72
N THR A 328 -0.19 -20.23 37.07
CA THR A 328 -1.44 -19.49 37.30
C THR A 328 -1.95 -18.86 36.00
N THR A 329 -3.14 -18.26 36.03
CA THR A 329 -3.72 -17.59 34.87
C THR A 329 -3.48 -16.08 34.91
N MET A 330 -3.55 -15.41 33.75
CA MET A 330 -3.49 -13.95 33.68
C MET A 330 -4.61 -13.30 34.51
N ASN A 331 -5.83 -13.85 34.47
CA ASN A 331 -6.94 -13.32 35.26
C ASN A 331 -6.66 -13.41 36.77
N ALA A 332 -6.06 -14.50 37.24
CA ALA A 332 -5.68 -14.66 38.65
C ALA A 332 -4.58 -13.66 39.07
N PHE A 333 -3.58 -13.43 38.21
CA PHE A 333 -2.56 -12.41 38.45
C PHE A 333 -3.15 -10.99 38.46
N VAL A 334 -3.98 -10.64 37.49
CA VAL A 334 -4.63 -9.31 37.40
C VAL A 334 -5.57 -9.07 38.57
N ALA A 335 -6.30 -10.09 39.03
CA ALA A 335 -7.20 -10.01 40.19
C ALA A 335 -6.49 -9.55 41.47
N GLN A 336 -5.18 -9.76 41.58
CA GLN A 336 -4.44 -9.39 42.78
C GLN A 336 -4.13 -7.88 42.86
N LEU A 337 -4.22 -7.16 41.73
CA LEU A 337 -3.86 -5.76 41.64
C LEU A 337 -4.95 -4.89 42.28
N SER A 338 -4.53 -3.92 43.08
CA SER A 338 -5.41 -2.86 43.59
C SER A 338 -5.92 -1.96 42.45
N VAL A 339 -7.00 -1.22 42.71
CA VAL A 339 -7.53 -0.23 41.76
C VAL A 339 -6.47 0.82 41.43
N GLU A 340 -5.66 1.21 42.42
CA GLU A 340 -4.56 2.15 42.26
C GLU A 340 -3.45 1.59 41.35
N GLU A 341 -3.12 0.30 41.51
CA GLU A 341 -2.13 -0.37 40.65
C GLU A 341 -2.64 -0.54 39.22
N LEU A 342 -3.91 -0.89 39.03
CA LEU A 342 -4.54 -0.95 37.70
C LEU A 342 -4.54 0.45 37.04
N ALA A 343 -4.90 1.49 37.78
CA ALA A 343 -4.88 2.87 37.30
C ALA A 343 -3.45 3.37 37.00
N CYS A 344 -2.45 2.87 37.71
CA CYS A 344 -1.04 3.14 37.44
C CYS A 344 -0.54 2.39 36.20
N LEU A 345 -0.97 1.14 36.00
CA LEU A 345 -0.50 0.26 34.93
C LEU A 345 -0.78 0.82 33.53
N VAL A 346 -1.87 1.56 33.36
CA VAL A 346 -2.27 2.19 32.09
C VAL A 346 -1.52 3.50 31.81
N ARG A 347 -0.54 3.90 32.65
CA ARG A 347 0.23 5.13 32.50
C ARG A 347 1.66 4.83 32.04
N GLY A 348 2.05 5.39 30.90
CA GLY A 348 3.46 5.47 30.51
C GLY A 348 4.17 6.60 31.25
N GLU A 349 5.45 6.40 31.58
CA GLU A 349 6.36 7.40 32.15
C GLU A 349 7.39 7.80 31.10
N GLY A 350 7.57 9.10 30.85
CA GLY A 350 8.55 9.59 29.88
C GLY A 350 8.51 11.11 29.71
N MET A 351 9.38 11.70 28.87
CA MET A 351 10.51 11.03 28.21
C MET A 351 11.70 10.80 29.17
N CYS A 352 12.64 9.93 28.79
CA CYS A 352 13.87 9.66 29.54
C CYS A 352 13.66 9.16 30.97
N SER A 353 12.72 8.24 31.17
CA SER A 353 12.53 7.60 32.48
C SER A 353 13.84 6.92 32.93
N HIS A 354 14.23 7.15 34.19
CA HIS A 354 15.42 6.57 34.82
C HIS A 354 15.35 5.04 35.00
N LYS A 355 14.17 4.45 34.74
CA LYS A 355 13.88 3.02 34.90
C LYS A 355 14.31 2.17 33.71
N VAL A 356 14.68 2.80 32.60
CA VAL A 356 14.97 2.16 31.32
C VAL A 356 16.22 2.78 30.69
N THR A 357 16.64 2.26 29.53
CA THR A 357 17.79 2.76 28.78
C THR A 357 17.75 4.29 28.62
N PRO A 358 18.84 5.01 28.93
CA PRO A 358 18.87 6.46 28.79
C PRO A 358 18.51 6.94 27.37
N GLY A 359 17.72 8.02 27.28
CA GLY A 359 17.38 8.66 26.00
C GLY A 359 16.23 8.01 25.22
N VAL A 360 15.53 7.02 25.78
CA VAL A 360 14.34 6.42 25.14
C VAL A 360 13.05 7.19 25.46
N ALA A 361 12.01 6.95 24.64
CA ALA A 361 10.78 7.72 24.67
C ALA A 361 9.90 7.51 25.91
N SER A 362 9.79 6.28 26.41
CA SER A 362 8.96 5.99 27.58
C SER A 362 9.34 4.66 28.26
N ALA A 363 8.87 4.50 29.49
CA ALA A 363 8.74 3.25 30.20
C ALA A 363 7.25 3.01 30.50
N PHE A 364 6.77 1.78 30.42
CA PHE A 364 5.39 1.43 30.76
C PHE A 364 5.34 0.04 31.42
N GLY A 365 4.21 -0.31 32.00
CA GLY A 365 4.12 -1.45 32.91
C GLY A 365 4.55 -1.06 34.32
N ARG A 366 5.15 -1.99 35.06
CA ARG A 366 5.68 -1.74 36.40
C ARG A 366 7.16 -2.09 36.44
N SER A 367 8.01 -1.08 36.62
CA SER A 367 9.41 -1.26 37.00
C SER A 367 9.52 -0.94 38.50
N GLY A 368 9.53 -2.01 39.31
CA GLY A 368 9.75 -2.04 40.76
C GLY A 368 8.51 -1.78 41.64
N ARG A 369 8.27 -2.46 42.76
CA ARG A 369 9.09 -3.46 43.49
C ARG A 369 8.87 -4.88 43.02
#